data_AF-A0A849DKD4-F1
#
_entry.id   AF-A0A849DKD4-F1
#
_cell.length_a   1.000
_cell.length_b   1.000
_cell.length_c   1.000
_cell.angle_alpha   90.00
_cell.angle_beta   90.00
_cell.angle_gamma   90.00
#
_symmetry.space_group_name_H-M   'P 1'
#
loop_
_entity.id
_entity.type
_entity.pdbx_description
1 polymer ?
#
loop_
_entity_poly.entity_id
_entity_poly.type
_entity_poly.pdbx_seq_one_letter_code
_entity_poly.pdbx_strand_id
1 'polypeptide(L)'
;AALVGFAALGLGLAVVVPVVYSATASLPGHNPGHAIAAISTCGWFGFLVGPPLIGVLADLTTLSVALGIIPILVAGIALAAGTLRPIATG
;
A
#
# COMPACT_ATOMS: atom_id res chain seq x y z
N ALA A 1 12.41 -16.12 11.86
CA ALA A 1 12.55 -14.68 11.54
C ALA A 1 11.62 -14.24 10.41
N ALA A 2 11.72 -14.81 9.20
CA ALA A 2 10.87 -14.42 8.06
C ALA A 2 9.35 -14.49 8.36
N LEU A 3 8.87 -15.55 9.02
CA LEU A 3 7.46 -15.70 9.37
C LEU A 3 6.95 -14.56 10.27
N VAL A 4 7.76 -14.13 11.24
CA VAL A 4 7.44 -13.02 12.15
C VAL A 4 7.44 -11.70 11.39
N GLY A 5 8.38 -11.49 10.46
CA GLY A 5 8.42 -10.32 9.59
C GLY A 5 7.20 -10.24 8.66
N PHE A 6 6.81 -11.35 8.04
CA PHE A 6 5.60 -11.43 7.22
C PHE A 6 4.33 -11.24 8.05
N ALA A 7 4.26 -11.79 9.26
CA ALA A 7 3.14 -11.56 10.18
C ALA A 7 3.03 -10.08 10.56
N ALA A 8 4.14 -9.43 10.91
CA ALA A 8 4.17 -8.01 11.21
C ALA A 8 3.78 -7.14 10.00
N LEU A 9 4.27 -7.48 8.80
CA LEU A 9 3.86 -6.84 7.55
C LEU A 9 2.34 -6.98 7.31
N GLY A 10 1.80 -8.17 7.48
CA GLY A 10 0.36 -8.44 7.33
C GLY A 10 -0.49 -7.66 8.33
N LEU A 11 -0.06 -7.62 9.60
CA LEU A 11 -0.74 -6.84 10.65
C LEU A 11 -0.75 -5.34 10.33
N GLY A 12 0.37 -4.79 9.85
CA GLY A 12 0.43 -3.40 9.41
C GLY A 12 -0.47 -3.12 8.21
N LEU A 13 -0.42 -3.99 7.19
CA LEU A 13 -1.18 -3.82 5.95
C LEU A 13 -2.70 -3.95 6.17
N ALA A 14 -3.14 -4.74 7.15
CA ALA A 14 -4.57 -4.93 7.46
C ALA A 14 -5.32 -3.63 7.77
N VAL A 15 -4.64 -2.64 8.36
CA VAL A 15 -5.25 -1.35 8.72
C VAL A 15 -5.18 -0.34 7.56
N VAL A 16 -4.32 -0.56 6.56
CA VAL A 16 -4.11 0.40 5.45
C VAL A 16 -5.38 0.56 4.61
N VAL A 17 -6.03 -0.53 4.19
CA VAL A 17 -7.23 -0.49 3.34
C VAL A 17 -8.37 0.33 3.97
N PRO A 18 -8.83 0.04 5.22
CA PRO A 18 -9.90 0.81 5.84
C PRO A 18 -9.51 2.27 6.11
N VAL A 19 -8.23 2.56 6.44
CA VAL A 19 -7.75 3.94 6.61
C VAL A 19 -7.82 4.72 5.30
N VAL A 20 -7.38 4.13 4.20
CA VAL A 20 -7.43 4.77 2.87
C VAL A 20 -8.88 5.01 2.45
N TYR A 21 -9.77 4.04 2.66
CA TYR A 21 -11.19 4.20 2.34
C TYR A 21 -11.83 5.31 3.18
N SER A 22 -11.56 5.34 4.49
CA SER A 22 -12.03 6.40 5.40
C SER A 22 -11.53 7.79 5.00
N ALA A 23 -10.24 7.91 4.64
CA ALA A 23 -9.64 9.16 4.19
C ALA A 23 -10.31 9.69 2.91
N THR A 24 -10.61 8.80 1.96
CA THR A 24 -11.27 9.19 0.71
C THR A 24 -12.75 9.46 0.82
N ALA A 25 -13.43 8.80 1.76
CA ALA A 25 -14.81 9.11 2.09
C ALA A 25 -14.96 10.50 2.74
N SER A 26 -13.91 10.97 3.42
CA SER A 26 -13.89 12.25 4.13
C SER A 26 -13.47 13.45 3.25
N LEU A 27 -13.22 13.25 1.95
CA LEU A 27 -12.71 14.28 1.06
C LEU A 27 -13.81 15.28 0.66
N PRO A 28 -13.71 16.58 1.03
CA PRO A 28 -14.73 17.56 0.69
C PRO A 28 -14.83 17.80 -0.82
N GLY A 29 -16.05 17.85 -1.36
CA GLY A 29 -16.32 18.23 -2.75
C GLY A 29 -16.12 17.14 -3.81
N HIS A 30 -15.77 15.91 -3.43
CA HIS A 30 -15.62 14.76 -4.35
C HIS A 30 -16.68 13.70 -4.09
N ASN A 31 -17.13 13.00 -5.14
CA ASN A 31 -18.04 11.85 -4.98
C ASN A 31 -17.23 10.68 -4.38
N PRO A 32 -17.56 10.21 -3.16
CA PRO A 32 -16.84 9.11 -2.50
C PRO A 32 -16.74 7.86 -3.37
N GLY A 33 -17.78 7.57 -4.18
CA GLY A 33 -17.81 6.42 -5.07
C GLY A 33 -16.71 6.45 -6.14
N HIS A 34 -16.42 7.62 -6.73
CA HIS A 34 -15.34 7.75 -7.71
C HIS A 34 -13.96 7.63 -7.07
N ALA A 35 -13.76 8.20 -5.88
CA ALA A 35 -12.48 8.12 -5.18
C ALA A 35 -12.14 6.67 -4.78
N ILE A 36 -13.12 5.95 -4.22
CA ILE A 36 -12.97 4.53 -3.87
C ILE A 36 -12.71 3.69 -5.12
N ALA A 37 -13.47 3.90 -6.21
CA ALA A 37 -13.27 3.19 -7.47
C ALA A 37 -11.86 3.39 -8.03
N ALA A 38 -11.32 4.61 -8.00
CA ALA A 38 -9.96 4.90 -8.43
C ALA A 38 -8.92 4.13 -7.61
N ILE A 39 -9.06 4.10 -6.28
CA ILE A 39 -8.13 3.38 -5.40
C ILE A 39 -8.23 1.88 -5.59
N SER A 40 -9.44 1.31 -5.69
CA SER A 40 -9.62 -0.11 -5.97
C SER A 40 -8.99 -0.51 -7.31
N THR A 41 -9.11 0.35 -8.32
CA THR A 41 -8.46 0.16 -9.62
C THR A 41 -6.94 0.17 -9.49
N CYS A 42 -6.37 1.13 -8.76
CA CYS A 42 -4.94 1.16 -8.45
C CYS A 42 -4.48 -0.09 -7.68
N GLY A 43 -5.29 -0.58 -6.73
CA GLY A 43 -5.01 -1.81 -5.99
C GLY A 43 -4.95 -3.04 -6.91
N TRP A 44 -5.90 -3.14 -7.85
CA TRP A 44 -5.89 -4.19 -8.88
C TRP A 44 -4.67 -4.12 -9.78
N PHE A 45 -4.27 -2.91 -10.21
CA PHE A 45 -3.04 -2.70 -10.97
C PHE A 45 -1.81 -3.15 -10.18
N GLY A 46 -1.71 -2.79 -8.90
CA GLY A 46 -0.63 -3.24 -8.03
C GLY A 46 -0.58 -4.75 -7.87
N PHE A 47 -1.73 -5.40 -7.74
CA PHE A 47 -1.83 -6.86 -7.66
C PHE A 47 -1.42 -7.55 -8.96
N LEU A 48 -1.77 -6.96 -10.11
CA LEU A 48 -1.43 -7.50 -11.43
C LEU A 48 0.06 -7.32 -11.77
N VAL A 49 0.61 -6.13 -11.48
CA VAL A 49 2.00 -5.77 -11.83
C VAL A 49 3.00 -6.30 -10.81
N GLY A 50 2.58 -6.49 -9.55
CA GLY A 50 3.45 -6.91 -8.45
C GLY A 50 4.23 -8.20 -8.72
N PRO A 51 3.57 -9.36 -8.95
CA PRO A 51 4.28 -10.63 -9.14
C PRO A 51 5.23 -10.65 -10.35
N PRO A 52 4.85 -10.15 -11.55
CA PRO A 52 5.77 -10.05 -12.68
C PRO A 52 6.99 -9.16 -12.39
N LEU A 53 6.78 -8.00 -11.75
CA LEU A 53 7.84 -7.07 -11.41
C LEU A 53 8.84 -7.72 -10.42
N ILE A 54 8.33 -8.44 -9.41
CA ILE A 54 9.15 -9.17 -8.44
C ILE A 54 9.94 -10.28 -9.14
N GLY A 55 9.33 -11.01 -10.07
CA GLY A 55 9.98 -12.08 -10.84
C GLY A 55 11.15 -11.56 -11.68
N VAL A 56 10.93 -10.49 -12.45
CA VAL A 56 11.99 -9.85 -13.26
C VAL A 56 13.12 -9.34 -12.37
N LEU A 57 12.79 -8.77 -11.20
CA LEU A 57 13.79 -8.27 -10.27
C LEU A 57 14.58 -9.41 -9.60
N ALA A 58 13.94 -10.55 -9.37
CA ALA A 58 14.58 -11.76 -8.84
C ALA A 58 15.56 -12.39 -9.85
N ASP A 59 15.24 -12.35 -11.15
CA ASP A 59 16.13 -12.82 -12.23
C ASP A 59 17.41 -11.97 -12.35
N LEU A 60 17.32 -10.66 -12.10
CA LEU A 60 18.46 -9.73 -12.21
C LEU A 60 19.32 -9.64 -10.94
N THR A 61 18.77 -9.98 -9.77
CA THR A 61 19.46 -9.80 -8.48
C THR A 61 19.48 -11.12 -7.69
N THR A 62 18.58 -11.27 -6.73
CA THR A 62 18.29 -12.49 -5.97
C THR A 62 16.88 -12.36 -5.37
N LEU A 63 16.22 -13.48 -5.08
CA LEU A 63 14.88 -13.50 -4.48
C LEU A 63 14.82 -12.71 -3.15
N SER A 64 15.89 -12.73 -2.35
CA SER A 64 15.95 -11.99 -1.07
C SER A 64 15.93 -10.47 -1.27
N VAL A 65 16.62 -9.96 -2.28
CA VAL A 65 16.61 -8.52 -2.62
C VAL A 65 15.27 -8.13 -3.22
N ALA A 66 14.72 -8.97 -4.11
CA ALA A 66 13.42 -8.74 -4.74
C ALA A 66 12.28 -8.71 -3.71
N LEU A 67 12.30 -9.57 -2.70
CA LEU A 67 11.32 -9.55 -1.60
C LEU A 67 11.60 -8.44 -0.58
N GLY A 68 12.87 -8.07 -0.38
CA GLY A 68 13.27 -6.99 0.52
C GLY A 68 12.80 -5.60 0.08
N ILE A 69 12.49 -5.41 -1.21
CA ILE A 69 11.97 -4.13 -1.72
C ILE A 69 10.56 -3.82 -1.23
N ILE A 70 9.76 -4.86 -0.95
CA ILE A 70 8.37 -4.73 -0.51
C ILE A 70 8.25 -3.98 0.82
N PRO A 71 8.93 -4.39 1.92
CA PRO A 71 8.87 -3.64 3.17
C PRO A 71 9.45 -2.22 3.06
N ILE A 72 10.42 -1.98 2.18
CA ILE A 72 10.96 -0.63 1.93
C ILE A 72 9.88 0.26 1.29
N LEU A 73 9.20 -0.24 0.27
CA LEU A 73 8.08 0.47 -0.37
C LEU A 73 6.94 0.74 0.63
N VAL A 74 6.56 -0.26 1.43
CA VAL A 74 5.53 -0.11 2.47
C VAL A 74 5.95 0.91 3.52
N ALA A 75 7.21 0.91 3.95
CA ALA A 75 7.74 1.91 4.87
C ALA A 75 7.71 3.31 4.25
N GLY A 76 8.05 3.45 2.96
CA GLY A 76 7.94 4.71 2.22
C GLY A 76 6.50 5.23 2.18
N ILE A 77 5.52 4.36 1.93
CA ILE A 77 4.10 4.71 1.97
C ILE A 77 3.68 5.15 3.38
N ALA A 78 4.11 4.44 4.42
CA ALA A 78 3.81 4.80 5.80
C ALA A 78 4.40 6.15 6.20
N LEU A 79 5.64 6.44 5.78
CA LEU A 79 6.29 7.74 5.99
C LEU A 79 5.56 8.86 5.23
N ALA A 80 5.17 8.62 3.98
CA ALA A 80 4.40 9.58 3.19
C ALA A 80 3.00 9.82 3.80
N ALA A 81 2.35 8.79 4.33
CA ALA A 81 1.08 8.92 5.05
C ALA A 81 1.22 9.82 6.29
N GLY A 82 2.37 9.80 6.99
CA GLY A 82 2.67 10.73 8.08
C GLY A 82 2.78 12.20 7.66
N THR A 83 3.00 12.47 6.36
CA THR A 83 3.03 13.84 5.81
C THR A 83 1.65 14.35 5.38
N LEU A 84 0.68 13.46 5.22
CA LEU A 84 -0.70 13.84 4.99
C LEU A 84 -1.29 14.36 6.30
N ARG A 85 -1.49 15.68 6.38
CA ARG A 85 -2.19 16.30 7.51
C ARG A 85 -3.57 15.66 7.65
N PRO A 86 -3.97 15.22 8.86
CA PRO A 86 -5.36 14.87 9.14
C PRO A 86 -6.21 16.06 8.73
N ILE A 87 -7.15 15.84 7.81
CA ILE A 87 -8.22 16.81 7.56
C ILE A 87 -8.94 16.93 8.88
N ALA A 88 -8.78 18.08 9.56
CA ALA A 88 -9.46 18.38 10.79
C ALA A 88 -10.97 18.26 10.53
N THR A 89 -11.58 17.21 11.07
CA THR A 89 -13.02 17.08 11.21
C THR A 89 -13.45 18.15 12.22
N GLY A 90 -13.94 19.27 11.71
CA GLY A 90 -14.76 20.21 12.47
C GLY A 90 -16.18 19.68 12.63
#